data_AF-A0A8T2ILC1-F1
#
_entry.id   AF-A0A8T2ILC1-F1
#
_cell.length_a   1.000
_cell.length_b   1.000
_cell.length_c   1.000
_cell.angle_alpha   90.00
_cell.angle_beta   90.00
_cell.angle_gamma   90.00
#
_symmetry.space_group_name_H-M   'P 1'
#
loop_
_entity.id
_entity.type
_entity.pdbx_description
1 polymer ?
#
loop_
_entity_poly.entity_id
_entity_poly.type
_entity_poly.pdbx_seq_one_letter_code
_entity_poly.pdbx_strand_id
1 'polypeptide(L)'
;MLVYRLKMETRQDVVFEVPAFLQRLVELDNCKFEEWCVEMVDMRRESVDKGRAKHEEVKELYQRLPAGADNRYDFVPVEWLQKWLDETTPTKPIDNSKCLCPHGKLHPDKISLMKRISQYAAEIFYKRYGGSPRLT
;
A
#
# COMPACT_ATOMS: atom_id res chain seq x y z
N MET A 1 -40.92 23.26 -45.13
CA MET A 1 -40.60 22.94 -43.71
C MET A 1 -41.61 21.89 -43.26
N LEU A 2 -41.22 20.62 -43.16
CA LEU A 2 -42.13 19.55 -42.77
C LEU A 2 -42.25 19.52 -41.25
N VAL A 3 -43.41 19.94 -40.74
CA VAL A 3 -43.70 19.98 -39.31
C VAL A 3 -44.34 18.64 -38.95
N TYR A 4 -43.54 17.69 -38.46
CA TYR A 4 -44.06 16.41 -37.99
C TYR A 4 -44.77 16.61 -36.66
N ARG A 5 -46.04 16.17 -36.58
CA ARG A 5 -46.82 16.15 -35.34
C ARG A 5 -46.74 14.75 -34.75
N LEU A 6 -46.23 14.62 -33.54
CA LEU A 6 -46.15 13.34 -32.82
C LEU A 6 -47.58 12.78 -32.67
N LYS A 7 -47.87 11.67 -33.37
CA LYS A 7 -49.12 10.93 -33.19
C LYS A 7 -48.98 10.18 -31.87
N MET A 8 -49.56 10.72 -30.80
CA MET A 8 -49.74 10.01 -29.54
C MET A 8 -50.83 8.96 -29.73
N GLU A 9 -50.51 7.90 -30.46
CA GLU A 9 -51.30 6.68 -30.43
C GLU A 9 -51.09 6.12 -29.03
N THR A 10 -52.15 6.12 -28.21
CA THR A 10 -52.14 5.54 -26.86
C THR A 10 -51.78 4.08 -27.03
N ARG A 11 -50.48 3.77 -26.92
CA ARG A 11 -49.97 2.42 -26.95
C ARG A 11 -50.63 1.75 -25.76
N GLN A 12 -51.58 0.84 -26.00
CA GLN A 12 -52.15 0.04 -24.94
C GLN A 12 -50.96 -0.56 -24.19
N ASP A 13 -50.82 -0.24 -22.90
CA ASP A 13 -49.85 -0.88 -22.04
C ASP A 13 -50.33 -2.33 -21.87
N VAL A 14 -50.03 -3.14 -22.88
CA VAL A 14 -50.21 -4.58 -22.82
C VAL A 14 -49.19 -5.04 -21.80
N VAL A 15 -49.67 -5.37 -20.61
CA VAL A 15 -48.87 -6.00 -19.56
C VAL A 15 -48.50 -7.38 -20.09
N PHE A 16 -47.35 -7.46 -20.75
CA PHE A 16 -46.83 -8.70 -21.28
C PHE A 16 -46.25 -9.49 -20.10
N GLU A 17 -47.00 -10.48 -19.62
CA GLU A 17 -46.49 -11.37 -18.58
C GLU A 17 -45.38 -12.25 -19.17
N VAL A 18 -44.19 -12.11 -18.60
CA VAL A 18 -43.03 -12.89 -19.00
C VAL A 18 -43.31 -14.35 -18.63
N PRO A 19 -43.15 -15.30 -19.57
CA PRO A 19 -43.27 -16.72 -19.28
C PRO A 19 -42.42 -17.14 -18.08
N ALA A 20 -42.99 -17.92 -17.17
CA ALA A 20 -42.36 -18.29 -15.89
C ALA A 20 -40.98 -18.97 -16.04
N PHE A 21 -40.71 -19.63 -17.17
CA PHE A 21 -39.40 -20.24 -17.43
C PHE A 21 -38.32 -19.19 -17.73
N LEU A 22 -38.67 -18.11 -18.44
CA LEU A 22 -37.76 -16.99 -18.70
C LEU A 22 -37.51 -16.19 -17.42
N GLN A 23 -38.55 -16.01 -16.60
CA GLN A 23 -38.42 -15.33 -15.32
C GLN A 23 -37.43 -16.07 -14.39
N ARG A 24 -37.54 -17.41 -14.30
CA ARG A 24 -36.57 -18.23 -13.55
C ARG A 24 -35.15 -18.16 -14.10
N LEU A 25 -34.97 -18.11 -15.42
CA LEU A 25 -33.63 -17.96 -16.02
C LEU A 25 -33.01 -16.61 -15.65
N VAL A 26 -33.80 -15.54 -15.70
CA VAL A 26 -33.36 -14.20 -15.28
C VAL A 26 -33.04 -14.18 -13.78
N GLU A 27 -33.86 -14.80 -12.93
CA GLU A 27 -33.59 -14.91 -11.50
C GLU A 27 -32.28 -15.65 -11.22
N LEU A 28 -32.03 -16.77 -11.90
CA LEU A 28 -30.79 -17.53 -11.75
C LEU A 28 -29.55 -16.74 -12.18
N ASP A 29 -29.64 -16.00 -13.29
CA ASP A 29 -28.53 -15.17 -13.75
C ASP A 29 -28.33 -13.95 -12.86
N ASN A 30 -29.40 -13.35 -12.33
CA ASN A 30 -29.31 -12.28 -11.35
C ASN A 30 -28.64 -12.76 -10.05
N CYS A 31 -28.98 -13.95 -9.55
CA CYS A 31 -28.31 -14.53 -8.38
C CYS A 31 -26.81 -14.69 -8.62
N LYS A 32 -26.39 -15.24 -9.77
CA LYS A 32 -24.97 -15.35 -10.13
C LYS A 32 -24.29 -13.98 -10.25
N PHE A 33 -25.00 -12.98 -10.75
CA PHE A 33 -24.46 -11.64 -10.87
C PHE A 33 -24.28 -10.98 -9.50
N GLU A 34 -25.22 -11.15 -8.58
CA GLU A 34 -25.10 -10.68 -7.20
C GLU A 34 -23.92 -11.34 -6.48
N GLU A 35 -23.76 -12.67 -6.62
CA GLU A 35 -22.60 -13.40 -6.11
C GLU A 35 -21.29 -12.81 -6.66
N TRP A 36 -21.21 -12.59 -7.98
CA TRP A 36 -20.04 -11.98 -8.61
C TRP A 36 -19.77 -10.55 -8.13
N CYS A 37 -20.81 -9.75 -7.87
CA CYS A 37 -20.66 -8.41 -7.29
C CYS A 37 -20.06 -8.47 -5.88
N VAL A 38 -20.50 -9.43 -5.05
CA VAL A 38 -19.95 -9.65 -3.71
C VAL A 38 -18.49 -10.07 -3.79
N GLU A 39 -18.14 -11.03 -4.67
CA GLU A 39 -16.76 -11.45 -4.88
C GLU A 39 -15.84 -10.27 -5.29
N MET A 40 -16.31 -9.40 -6.19
CA MET A 40 -15.57 -8.21 -6.61
C MET A 40 -15.33 -7.23 -5.45
N VAL A 41 -16.32 -7.04 -4.58
CA VAL A 41 -16.21 -6.19 -3.39
C VAL A 41 -15.20 -6.79 -2.40
N ASP A 42 -15.28 -8.10 -2.16
CA ASP A 42 -14.38 -8.79 -1.25
C ASP A 42 -12.93 -8.79 -1.76
N MET A 43 -12.71 -9.01 -3.05
CA MET A 43 -11.38 -8.98 -3.65
C MET A 43 -10.75 -7.58 -3.56
N ARG A 44 -11.55 -6.53 -3.78
CA ARG A 44 -11.11 -5.14 -3.57
C ARG A 44 -10.79 -4.87 -2.11
N ARG A 45 -11.66 -5.31 -1.19
CA ARG A 45 -11.49 -5.12 0.25
C ARG A 45 -10.21 -5.79 0.75
N GLU A 46 -9.98 -7.04 0.37
CA GLU A 46 -8.78 -7.79 0.77
C GLU A 46 -7.50 -7.11 0.26
N SER A 47 -7.52 -6.61 -0.98
CA SER A 47 -6.38 -5.88 -1.57
C SER A 47 -6.07 -4.58 -0.80
N VAL A 48 -7.12 -3.84 -0.43
CA VAL A 48 -6.99 -2.60 0.37
C VAL A 48 -6.51 -2.91 1.78
N ASP A 49 -7.04 -3.95 2.42
CA ASP A 49 -6.67 -4.32 3.79
C ASP A 49 -5.22 -4.81 3.88
N LYS A 50 -4.75 -5.59 2.89
CA LYS A 50 -3.33 -5.98 2.76
C LYS A 50 -2.43 -4.76 2.61
N GLY A 51 -2.82 -3.79 1.78
CA GLY A 51 -2.09 -2.52 1.62
C GLY A 51 -2.06 -1.69 2.90
N ARG A 52 -3.20 -1.59 3.59
CA ARG A 52 -3.35 -0.85 4.86
C ARG A 52 -2.49 -1.43 5.97
N ALA A 53 -2.47 -2.77 6.13
CA ALA A 53 -1.69 -3.43 7.17
C ALA A 53 -0.18 -3.14 7.03
N LYS A 54 0.34 -3.23 5.81
CA LYS A 54 1.74 -2.89 5.52
C LYS A 54 2.04 -1.41 5.82
N HIS A 55 1.14 -0.52 5.43
CA HIS A 55 1.30 0.91 5.68
C HIS A 55 1.27 1.26 7.17
N GLU A 56 0.41 0.60 7.96
CA GLU A 56 0.35 0.79 9.40
C GLU A 56 1.63 0.30 10.08
N GLU A 57 2.18 -0.85 9.69
CA GLU A 57 3.46 -1.35 10.20
C GLU A 57 4.61 -0.36 9.95
N VAL A 58 4.70 0.18 8.73
CA VAL A 58 5.70 1.19 8.36
C VAL A 58 5.53 2.46 9.20
N LYS A 59 4.28 2.90 9.42
CA LYS A 59 3.95 4.08 10.21
C LYS A 59 4.29 3.91 11.69
N GLU A 60 3.99 2.76 12.29
CA GLU A 60 4.37 2.44 13.67
C GLU A 60 5.90 2.43 13.83
N LEU A 61 6.62 1.82 12.87
CA LEU A 61 8.07 1.79 12.89
C LEU A 61 8.67 3.20 12.72
N TYR A 62 8.08 4.03 11.86
CA TYR A 62 8.48 5.42 11.66
C TYR A 62 8.33 6.25 12.94
N GLN A 63 7.24 6.06 13.70
CA GLN A 63 7.05 6.74 14.99
C GLN A 63 8.10 6.34 16.04
N ARG A 64 8.60 5.10 15.99
CA ARG A 64 9.62 4.58 16.90
C ARG A 64 11.05 4.75 16.37
N LEU A 65 11.20 5.33 15.19
CA LEU A 65 12.49 5.55 14.52
C LEU A 65 13.40 6.51 15.29
N PRO A 66 12.92 7.63 15.86
CA PRO A 66 13.79 8.54 16.61
C PRO A 66 14.37 7.88 17.86
N ALA A 67 15.68 7.95 18.04
CA ALA A 67 16.32 7.58 19.30
C ALA A 67 16.08 8.68 20.35
N GLY A 68 15.54 8.28 21.51
CA GLY A 68 15.51 9.12 22.71
C GLY A 68 16.94 9.49 23.15
N ALA A 69 17.08 10.59 23.91
CA ALA A 69 18.38 11.16 24.27
C ALA A 69 19.32 10.18 25.01
N ASP A 70 18.75 9.25 25.77
CA ASP A 70 19.49 8.31 26.63
C ASP A 70 19.45 6.85 26.15
N ASN A 71 18.89 6.62 24.95
CA ASN A 71 18.72 5.29 24.40
C ASN A 71 19.86 4.94 23.44
N ARG A 72 20.19 3.64 23.36
CA ARG A 72 21.09 3.11 22.34
C ARG A 72 20.57 3.41 20.95
N TYR A 73 21.48 3.75 20.06
CA TYR A 73 21.16 4.20 18.71
C TYR A 73 22.14 3.60 17.69
N ASP A 74 21.68 3.57 16.44
CA ASP A 74 22.53 3.27 15.30
C ASP A 74 22.42 4.43 14.29
N PHE A 75 23.43 4.58 13.44
CA PHE A 75 23.38 5.45 12.27
C PHE A 75 23.03 4.66 11.00
N VAL A 76 22.08 5.19 10.23
CA VAL A 76 21.64 4.63 8.94
C VAL A 76 21.60 5.75 7.90
N PRO A 77 21.90 5.48 6.61
CA PRO A 77 21.91 6.51 5.59
C PRO A 77 20.52 7.09 5.33
N VAL A 78 20.42 8.41 5.23
CA VAL A 78 19.15 9.11 4.97
C VAL A 78 18.56 8.68 3.63
N GLU A 79 19.39 8.54 2.60
CA GLU A 79 18.94 8.05 1.28
C GLU A 79 18.31 6.66 1.35
N TRP A 80 18.81 5.79 2.26
CA TRP A 80 18.25 4.46 2.45
C TRP A 80 16.88 4.53 3.12
N LEU A 81 16.75 5.37 4.16
CA LEU A 81 15.48 5.60 4.84
C LEU A 81 14.42 6.21 3.91
N GLN A 82 14.82 7.14 3.04
CA GLN A 82 13.94 7.71 2.02
C GLN A 82 13.41 6.62 1.08
N LYS A 83 14.30 5.77 0.54
CA LYS A 83 13.90 4.64 -0.31
C LYS A 83 13.05 3.60 0.42
N TRP A 84 13.26 3.44 1.72
CA TRP A 84 12.44 2.56 2.54
C TRP A 84 11.01 3.10 2.75
N LEU A 85 10.86 4.42 2.89
CA LEU A 85 9.56 5.08 2.96
C LEU A 85 8.85 5.10 1.59
N ASP A 86 9.62 5.21 0.51
CA ASP A 86 9.11 5.09 -0.86
C ASP A 86 8.88 3.61 -1.20
N GLU A 87 7.74 3.07 -0.74
CA GLU A 87 7.29 1.66 -0.88
C GLU A 87 7.30 1.08 -2.33
N THR A 88 7.67 1.89 -3.32
CA THR A 88 7.69 1.59 -4.75
C THR A 88 8.93 0.82 -5.21
N THR A 89 10.02 0.79 -4.43
CA THR A 89 11.27 0.12 -4.82
C THR A 89 11.72 -0.96 -3.82
N PRO A 90 12.25 -2.11 -4.29
CA PRO A 90 12.86 -3.09 -3.41
C PRO A 90 14.04 -2.45 -2.66
N THR A 91 13.93 -2.38 -1.34
CA THR A 91 14.99 -1.83 -0.49
C THR A 91 16.21 -2.74 -0.50
N LYS A 92 17.36 -2.17 -0.88
CA LYS A 92 18.66 -2.84 -0.83
C LYS A 92 19.12 -3.03 0.63
N PRO A 93 20.12 -3.90 0.89
CA PRO A 93 20.75 -3.97 2.20
C PRO A 93 21.32 -2.60 2.64
N ILE A 94 21.34 -2.35 3.95
CA ILE A 94 21.92 -1.11 4.49
C ILE A 94 23.43 -1.12 4.24
N ASP A 95 23.94 -0.07 3.61
CA ASP A 95 25.38 0.10 3.37
C ASP A 95 25.86 1.44 3.95
N ASN A 96 26.68 1.35 4.99
CA ASN A 96 27.28 2.51 5.64
C ASN A 96 28.69 2.81 5.16
N SER A 97 29.26 1.99 4.26
CA SER A 97 30.67 2.05 3.85
C SER A 97 31.04 3.40 3.25
N LYS A 98 30.10 4.03 2.54
CA LYS A 98 30.28 5.35 1.93
C LYS A 98 30.44 6.46 2.97
N CYS A 99 29.96 6.27 4.20
CA CYS A 99 29.98 7.24 5.27
C CYS A 99 31.14 7.01 6.25
N LEU A 100 31.99 6.01 6.02
CA LEU A 100 33.13 5.73 6.88
C LEU A 100 34.32 6.64 6.59
N CYS A 101 35.08 6.95 7.63
CA CYS A 101 36.44 7.43 7.54
C CYS A 101 37.43 6.25 7.41
N PRO A 102 38.71 6.49 7.10
CA PRO A 102 39.72 5.44 7.00
C PRO A 102 39.87 4.55 8.25
N HIS A 103 39.42 5.04 9.41
CA HIS A 103 39.44 4.31 10.69
C HIS A 103 38.19 3.43 10.91
N GLY A 104 37.29 3.32 9.92
CA GLY A 104 36.06 2.53 10.04
C GLY A 104 34.97 3.16 10.92
N LYS A 105 35.10 4.45 11.27
CA LYS A 105 34.08 5.21 12.03
C LYS A 105 33.32 6.15 11.12
N LEU A 106 32.20 6.69 11.58
CA LEU A 106 31.44 7.70 10.84
C LEU A 106 32.32 8.95 10.56
N HIS A 107 32.40 9.35 9.30
CA HIS A 107 33.10 10.56 8.88
C HIS A 107 32.34 11.81 9.34
N PRO A 108 32.96 12.77 10.05
CA PRO A 108 32.29 13.97 10.55
C PRO A 108 31.52 14.75 9.47
N ASP A 109 32.14 14.96 8.32
CA ASP A 109 31.50 15.69 7.21
C ASP A 109 30.30 14.97 6.59
N LYS A 110 30.18 13.65 6.80
CA LYS A 110 29.08 12.83 6.25
C LYS A 110 27.97 12.59 7.27
N ILE A 111 28.03 13.24 8.44
CA ILE A 111 27.00 13.11 9.49
C ILE A 111 25.63 13.58 9.01
N SER A 112 25.58 14.57 8.12
CA SER A 112 24.35 15.09 7.52
C SER A 112 23.64 14.08 6.61
N LEU A 113 24.40 13.12 6.06
CA LEU A 113 23.89 12.05 5.21
C LEU A 113 23.39 10.85 6.01
N MET A 114 23.52 10.89 7.34
CA MET A 114 23.19 9.80 8.24
C MET A 114 22.14 10.26 9.24
N LYS A 115 21.22 9.36 9.57
CA LYS A 115 20.21 9.59 10.61
C LYS A 115 20.49 8.69 11.79
N ARG A 116 20.44 9.28 12.98
CA ARG A 116 20.43 8.53 14.24
C ARG A 116 19.05 7.93 14.45
N ILE A 117 18.98 6.60 14.54
CA ILE A 117 17.75 5.84 14.77
C ILE A 117 17.83 5.02 16.05
N SER A 118 16.70 4.68 16.64
CA SER A 118 16.65 3.83 17.83
C SER A 118 17.22 2.43 17.54
N GLN A 119 17.88 1.81 18.53
CA GLN A 119 18.38 0.43 18.38
C GLN A 119 17.27 -0.54 17.96
N TYR A 120 16.05 -0.37 18.49
CA TYR A 120 14.89 -1.18 18.13
C TYR A 120 14.59 -1.12 16.63
N ALA A 121 14.52 0.09 16.05
CA ALA A 121 14.29 0.26 14.63
C ALA A 121 15.47 -0.31 13.80
N ALA A 122 16.70 -0.09 14.27
CA ALA A 122 17.89 -0.62 13.62
C ALA A 122 17.87 -2.16 13.57
N GLU A 123 17.59 -2.84 14.67
CA GLU A 123 17.49 -4.31 14.72
C GLU A 123 16.46 -4.85 13.73
N ILE A 124 15.30 -4.22 13.62
CA ILE A 124 14.28 -4.59 12.63
C ILE A 124 14.83 -4.42 11.21
N PHE A 125 15.47 -3.29 10.90
CA PHE A 125 15.99 -3.05 9.57
C PHE A 125 17.12 -4.02 9.19
N TYR A 126 18.10 -4.23 10.07
CA TYR A 126 19.19 -5.17 9.80
C TYR A 126 18.70 -6.63 9.76
N LYS A 127 17.67 -6.99 10.53
CA LYS A 127 17.07 -8.34 10.46
C LYS A 127 16.29 -8.56 9.15
N ARG A 128 15.56 -7.55 8.67
CA ARG A 128 14.70 -7.67 7.47
C ARG A 128 15.47 -7.46 6.16
N TYR A 129 16.39 -6.49 6.14
CA TYR A 129 17.08 -6.06 4.91
C TYR A 129 18.57 -6.42 4.90
N GLY A 130 19.15 -6.80 6.05
CA GLY A 130 20.58 -7.01 6.18
C GLY A 130 21.37 -5.71 6.08
N GLY A 131 22.70 -5.84 6.04
CA GLY A 131 23.59 -4.71 5.82
C GLY A 131 24.82 -4.69 6.72
N SER A 132 25.81 -3.91 6.31
CA SER A 132 27.06 -3.71 7.05
C SER A 132 27.78 -2.43 6.55
N PRO A 133 28.73 -1.89 7.33
CA PRO A 133 28.96 -2.13 8.76
C PRO A 133 27.96 -1.38 9.65
N ARG A 134 27.68 -1.90 10.85
CA ARG A 134 26.81 -1.21 11.82
C ARG A 134 27.59 -0.11 12.53
N LEU A 135 26.99 1.07 12.60
CA LEU A 135 27.53 2.24 13.28
C LEU A 135 26.68 2.51 14.51
N THR A 136 27.16 2.08 15.68
CA THR A 136 26.56 2.29 17.00
C THR A 136 27.30 3.37 17.77
#